data_AF-A0A899NJG1-F1
#
_entry.id   AF-A0A899NJG1-F1
#
_cell.length_a   1.000
_cell.length_b   1.000
_cell.length_c   1.000
_cell.angle_alpha   90.00
_cell.angle_beta   90.00
_cell.angle_gamma   90.00
#
_symmetry.space_group_name_H-M   'P 1'
#
loop_
_entity.id
_entity.type
_entity.pdbx_description
1 polymer ?
#
loop_
_entity_poly.entity_id
_entity_poly.type
_entity_poly.pdbx_seq_one_letter_code
_entity_poly.pdbx_strand_id
1 'polypeptide(L)'
;MTVPVFEIPPLKDPLTERFCDEIAIIHRYDPAEASRQYLEFIKDNNVVYWVQLAIRDRIQYLSKQKSKGKPLLIKNHSEGAMPLFRPKSVVVYRITRQIDFSNITEQLKPFMFQPCGPQDMARTGWVSPLGEEYEELTHQANGLILLTQRNESKIIPPATVKELVRQRVTKLEKEQNRRLKRTEISALNDLVLGELLPKALSKYANMNMWIDPKSRLIIVDTTSFKRAEDAAALLRKTLGTLPIIPFTLETPVELKLTEWVRSSELPPGLALCDEATLEAILEDGGVVTTKRQDLVCDEIANHIEAGKLVTKLAMSWMEQLNFVINDSFVISRLNFADALIEQNDDIDREDEVQRFDADFVLFTGVIMELLDQLIAAFGGEAKSSTEADGGDKEEGDESGEAADNSELDDDE
;
A
#
# COMPACT_ATOMS: atom_id res chain seq x y z
N MET A 1 2.41 -8.73 18.62
CA MET A 1 1.24 -7.87 18.33
C MET A 1 1.56 -6.44 18.69
N THR A 2 2.05 -5.66 17.73
CA THR A 2 2.12 -4.20 17.83
C THR A 2 0.89 -3.66 17.11
N VAL A 3 -0.09 -3.22 17.90
CA VAL A 3 -1.26 -2.48 17.41
C VAL A 3 -0.73 -1.23 16.69
N PRO A 4 -1.26 -0.85 15.51
CA PRO A 4 -0.87 0.39 14.85
C PRO A 4 -1.03 1.53 15.85
N VAL A 5 0.03 2.30 16.06
CA VAL A 5 -0.03 3.50 16.88
C VAL A 5 -0.80 4.52 16.05
N PHE A 6 -2.12 4.47 16.14
CA PHE A 6 -2.97 5.56 15.69
C PHE A 6 -2.53 6.80 16.49
N GLU A 7 -1.98 7.79 15.80
CA GLU A 7 -1.78 9.11 16.41
C GLU A 7 -3.15 9.67 16.77
N ILE A 8 -3.37 9.89 18.06
CA ILE A 8 -4.59 10.51 18.54
C ILE A 8 -4.35 12.02 18.47
N PRO A 9 -5.11 12.79 17.68
CA PRO A 9 -4.91 14.23 17.61
C PRO A 9 -5.22 14.92 18.96
N PRO A 10 -4.63 16.10 19.24
CA PRO A 10 -4.99 16.90 20.41
C PRO A 10 -6.48 17.23 20.43
N LEU A 11 -7.04 17.33 21.64
CA LEU A 11 -8.40 17.79 21.82
C LEU A 11 -8.49 19.28 21.48
N LYS A 12 -9.62 19.68 20.88
CA LYS A 12 -9.85 21.08 20.47
C LYS A 12 -9.97 22.04 21.67
N ASP A 13 -10.36 21.52 22.83
CA ASP A 13 -10.47 22.31 24.05
C ASP A 13 -9.13 22.35 24.80
N PRO A 14 -8.48 23.51 24.94
CA PRO A 14 -7.14 23.61 25.54
C PRO A 14 -7.08 23.22 27.02
N LEU A 15 -8.16 23.42 27.78
CA LEU A 15 -8.22 23.05 29.19
C LEU A 15 -8.28 21.54 29.35
N THR A 16 -9.11 20.88 28.54
CA THR A 16 -9.22 19.41 28.50
C THR A 16 -7.94 18.75 28.00
N GLU A 17 -7.25 19.36 27.03
CA GLU A 17 -5.97 18.84 26.54
C GLU A 17 -4.88 18.92 27.61
N ARG A 18 -4.76 20.05 28.33
CA ARG A 18 -3.84 20.18 29.47
C ARG A 18 -4.15 19.17 30.57
N PHE A 19 -5.43 18.97 30.87
CA PHE A 19 -5.87 17.95 31.81
C PHE A 19 -5.43 16.55 31.38
N CYS A 20 -5.56 16.19 30.10
CA CYS A 20 -5.08 14.91 29.58
C CYS A 20 -3.56 14.73 29.78
N ASP A 21 -2.80 15.79 29.57
CA ASP A 21 -1.34 15.79 29.75
C ASP A 21 -0.92 15.59 31.21
N GLU A 22 -1.59 16.26 32.15
CA GLU A 22 -1.38 16.14 33.59
C GLU A 22 -1.74 14.75 34.10
N ILE A 23 -2.92 14.23 33.74
CA ILE A 23 -3.35 12.90 34.15
C ILE A 23 -2.47 11.80 33.56
N ALA A 24 -1.97 11.96 32.33
CA ALA A 24 -1.02 11.02 31.74
C ALA A 24 0.31 10.97 32.51
N ILE A 25 0.74 12.09 33.11
CA ILE A 25 1.92 12.13 33.99
C ILE A 25 1.61 11.42 35.31
N ILE A 26 0.49 11.75 35.97
CA ILE A 26 0.10 11.14 37.25
C ILE A 26 -0.07 9.63 37.11
N HIS A 27 -0.71 9.17 36.02
CA HIS A 27 -0.93 7.75 35.74
C HIS A 27 0.37 6.93 35.70
N ARG A 28 1.52 7.56 35.41
CA ARG A 28 2.82 6.88 35.44
C ARG A 28 3.27 6.54 36.87
N TYR A 29 2.96 7.39 37.84
CA TYR A 29 3.45 7.27 39.22
C TYR A 29 2.38 6.71 40.16
N ASP A 30 1.11 7.06 39.95
CA ASP A 30 -0.03 6.63 40.75
C ASP A 30 -1.29 6.46 39.86
N PRO A 31 -1.53 5.25 39.32
CA PRO A 31 -2.71 4.96 38.50
C PRO A 31 -4.05 5.10 39.23
N ALA A 32 -4.06 4.91 40.55
CA ALA A 32 -5.27 5.01 41.37
C ALA A 32 -5.69 6.48 41.54
N GLU A 33 -4.71 7.36 41.77
CA GLU A 33 -4.93 8.80 41.83
C GLU A 33 -5.36 9.37 40.47
N ALA A 34 -4.71 8.96 39.38
CA ALA A 34 -5.09 9.36 38.02
C ALA A 34 -6.54 8.98 37.68
N SER A 35 -6.97 7.79 38.10
CA SER A 35 -8.35 7.32 37.91
C SER A 35 -9.36 8.14 38.72
N ARG A 36 -8.99 8.54 39.94
CA ARG A 36 -9.85 9.38 40.81
C ARG A 36 -10.05 10.77 40.21
N GLN A 37 -8.95 11.44 39.84
CA GLN A 37 -8.98 12.78 39.26
C GLN A 37 -9.67 12.80 37.89
N TYR A 38 -9.51 11.76 37.09
CA TYR A 38 -10.29 11.56 35.86
C TYR A 38 -11.80 11.56 36.14
N LEU A 39 -12.26 10.74 37.08
CA LEU A 39 -13.70 10.64 37.40
C LEU A 39 -14.26 11.93 37.99
N GLU A 40 -13.48 12.64 38.80
CA GLU A 40 -13.85 13.94 39.37
C GLU A 40 -14.00 15.00 38.27
N PHE A 41 -13.03 15.10 37.34
CA PHE A 41 -13.11 16.01 36.20
C PHE A 41 -14.33 15.75 35.30
N ILE A 42 -14.64 14.48 35.01
CA ILE A 42 -15.82 14.11 34.22
C ILE A 42 -17.12 14.57 34.91
N LYS A 43 -17.19 14.43 36.24
CA LYS A 43 -18.35 14.79 37.04
C LYS A 43 -18.51 16.31 37.14
N ASP A 44 -17.44 17.04 37.44
CA ASP A 44 -17.49 18.49 37.67
C ASP A 44 -17.77 19.27 36.39
N ASN A 45 -17.32 18.77 35.24
CA ASN A 45 -17.51 19.41 33.94
C ASN A 45 -18.70 18.86 33.14
N ASN A 46 -19.49 17.94 33.73
CA ASN A 46 -20.64 17.29 33.09
C ASN A 46 -20.35 16.79 31.65
N VAL A 47 -19.21 16.12 31.49
CA VAL A 47 -18.67 15.75 30.18
C VAL A 47 -19.50 14.65 29.54
N VAL A 48 -19.97 14.85 28.31
CA VAL A 48 -20.77 13.87 27.56
C VAL A 48 -19.95 12.64 27.13
N TYR A 49 -20.59 11.48 27.05
CA TYR A 49 -19.95 10.17 26.89
C TYR A 49 -18.90 10.06 25.77
N TRP A 50 -19.17 10.61 24.58
CA TRP A 50 -18.21 10.55 23.47
C TRP A 50 -16.96 11.42 23.70
N VAL A 51 -17.07 12.50 24.47
CA VAL A 51 -15.92 13.31 24.89
C VAL A 51 -15.12 12.57 25.97
N GLN A 52 -15.79 11.85 26.87
CA GLN A 52 -15.10 10.99 27.85
C GLN A 52 -14.23 9.93 27.16
N LEU A 53 -14.74 9.30 26.09
CA LEU A 53 -13.98 8.34 25.29
C LEU A 53 -12.74 8.99 24.64
N ALA A 54 -12.89 10.18 24.05
CA ALA A 54 -11.79 10.91 23.44
C ALA A 54 -10.71 11.30 24.47
N ILE A 55 -11.11 11.78 25.65
CA ILE A 55 -10.20 12.09 26.78
C ILE A 55 -9.46 10.84 27.21
N ARG A 56 -10.16 9.72 27.41
CA ARG A 56 -9.56 8.45 27.83
C ARG A 56 -8.52 7.96 26.82
N ASP A 57 -8.88 7.96 25.54
CA ASP A 57 -7.98 7.49 24.49
C ASP A 57 -6.76 8.43 24.38
N ARG A 58 -6.97 9.76 24.48
CA ARG A 58 -5.89 10.76 24.52
C ARG A 58 -4.93 10.56 25.68
N ILE A 59 -5.43 10.32 26.90
CA ILE A 59 -4.60 10.01 28.07
C ILE A 59 -3.79 8.72 27.85
N GLN A 60 -4.42 7.66 27.33
CA GLN A 60 -3.73 6.40 27.05
C GLN A 60 -2.62 6.55 25.99
N TYR A 61 -2.87 7.39 24.99
CA TYR A 61 -1.88 7.75 23.98
C TYR A 61 -0.70 8.50 24.58
N LEU A 62 -0.96 9.56 25.35
CA LEU A 62 0.07 10.39 26.00
C LEU A 62 0.91 9.58 27.00
N SER A 63 0.28 8.71 27.79
CA SER A 63 0.97 7.80 28.72
C SER A 63 1.92 6.83 28.02
N LYS A 64 1.54 6.34 26.82
CA LYS A 64 2.39 5.45 26.00
C LYS A 64 3.52 6.17 25.27
N GLN A 65 3.32 7.44 24.89
CA GLN A 65 4.38 8.24 24.25
C GLN A 65 5.46 8.64 25.27
N LYS A 66 5.04 9.09 26.47
CA LYS A 66 5.96 9.52 27.55
C LYS A 66 6.74 8.37 28.21
N SER A 67 6.30 7.10 28.09
CA SER A 67 7.04 5.94 28.59
C SER A 67 8.25 5.54 27.72
N LYS A 68 8.30 5.99 26.47
CA LYS A 68 9.40 5.69 25.52
C LYS A 68 10.59 6.65 25.58
N GLY A 69 10.68 7.52 26.60
CA GLY A 69 11.84 8.40 26.81
C GLY A 69 12.08 9.45 25.72
N LYS A 70 11.19 9.61 24.74
CA LYS A 70 11.30 10.69 23.74
C LYS A 70 10.83 12.00 24.36
N PRO A 71 11.65 13.07 24.35
CA PRO A 71 11.17 14.39 24.75
C PRO A 71 10.04 14.81 23.81
N LEU A 72 9.02 15.46 24.39
CA LEU A 72 7.91 16.06 23.66
C LEU A 72 8.44 17.23 22.81
N LEU A 73 8.89 16.93 21.59
CA LEU A 73 8.75 17.89 20.52
C LEU A 73 7.26 17.94 20.21
N ILE A 74 6.61 18.98 20.70
CA ILE A 74 5.40 19.50 20.06
C ILE A 74 5.87 19.87 18.65
N LYS A 75 5.82 18.91 17.72
CA LYS A 75 5.77 19.24 16.31
C LYS A 75 4.41 19.89 16.15
N ASN A 76 4.41 21.21 16.30
CA ASN A 76 3.50 22.04 15.51
C ASN A 76 3.53 21.44 14.10
N HIS A 77 2.38 21.36 13.44
CA HIS A 77 2.36 21.16 11.99
C HIS A 77 3.39 22.12 11.40
N SER A 78 4.57 21.61 11.08
CA SER A 78 5.44 22.23 10.12
C SER A 78 4.70 21.98 8.81
N GLU A 79 3.96 22.99 8.37
CA GLU A 79 3.99 23.29 6.94
C GLU A 79 5.47 23.24 6.52
N GLY A 80 5.80 22.34 5.59
CA GLY A 80 7.11 22.35 4.91
C GLY A 80 8.19 21.34 5.27
N ALA A 81 7.93 20.26 6.03
CA ALA A 81 8.96 19.21 6.19
C ALA A 81 8.93 18.22 5.01
N MET A 82 10.06 18.02 4.32
CA MET A 82 10.19 17.05 3.24
C MET A 82 9.80 15.63 3.70
N PRO A 83 9.00 14.86 2.92
CA PRO A 83 8.65 13.50 3.27
C PRO A 83 9.89 12.61 3.25
N LEU A 84 10.12 11.82 4.30
CA LEU A 84 11.18 10.81 4.29
C LEU A 84 10.83 9.70 3.28
N PHE A 85 11.72 9.41 2.33
CA PHE A 85 11.54 8.26 1.44
C PHE A 85 11.89 6.97 2.20
N ARG A 86 10.90 6.16 2.54
CA ARG A 86 11.12 4.82 3.10
C ARG A 86 9.97 3.87 2.75
N PRO A 87 10.11 3.05 1.70
CA PRO A 87 9.07 2.12 1.27
C PRO A 87 8.65 1.16 2.39
N LYS A 88 7.37 0.79 2.43
CA LYS A 88 6.83 -0.15 3.43
C LYS A 88 6.42 -1.48 2.82
N SER A 89 6.20 -1.48 1.52
CA SER A 89 5.76 -2.62 0.75
C SER A 89 6.13 -2.42 -0.71
N VAL A 90 6.13 -3.48 -1.49
CA VAL A 90 6.32 -3.40 -2.93
C VAL A 90 5.40 -4.38 -3.64
N VAL A 91 4.71 -3.87 -4.65
CA VAL A 91 4.14 -4.63 -5.76
C VAL A 91 4.99 -4.34 -6.98
N VAL A 92 5.38 -5.38 -7.71
CA VAL A 92 6.30 -5.29 -8.84
C VAL A 92 5.55 -5.58 -10.15
N TYR A 93 5.78 -4.75 -11.15
CA TYR A 93 5.31 -4.93 -12.52
C TYR A 93 6.48 -5.00 -13.50
N ARG A 94 6.34 -5.84 -14.51
CA ARG A 94 7.25 -5.96 -15.65
C ARG A 94 6.78 -5.07 -16.80
N ILE A 95 7.68 -4.24 -17.32
CA ILE A 95 7.47 -3.53 -18.59
C ILE A 95 7.75 -4.51 -19.74
N THR A 96 6.74 -4.81 -20.55
CA THR A 96 6.83 -5.83 -21.60
C THR A 96 7.35 -5.30 -22.94
N ARG A 97 7.30 -3.99 -23.17
CA ARG A 97 7.84 -3.34 -24.36
C ARG A 97 8.58 -2.07 -23.96
N GLN A 98 9.65 -1.72 -24.67
CA GLN A 98 10.43 -0.53 -24.36
C GLN A 98 9.55 0.73 -24.38
N ILE A 99 9.75 1.59 -23.37
CA ILE A 99 9.07 2.88 -23.22
C ILE A 99 10.16 3.94 -23.09
N ASP A 100 10.01 5.04 -23.82
CA ASP A 100 10.86 6.21 -23.63
C ASP A 100 10.28 7.11 -22.53
N PHE A 101 11.02 7.24 -21.43
CA PHE A 101 10.65 8.10 -20.30
C PHE A 101 11.31 9.48 -20.34
N SER A 102 12.04 9.82 -21.41
CA SER A 102 12.81 11.08 -21.49
C SER A 102 11.92 12.34 -21.35
N ASN A 103 10.66 12.25 -21.78
CA ASN A 103 9.69 13.36 -21.71
C ASN A 103 8.68 13.24 -20.56
N ILE A 104 8.91 12.33 -19.60
CA ILE A 104 7.92 12.02 -18.55
C ILE A 104 7.50 13.25 -17.74
N THR A 105 8.45 14.14 -17.40
CA THR A 105 8.17 15.36 -16.62
C THR A 105 7.13 16.26 -17.28
N GLU A 106 7.20 16.46 -18.60
CA GLU A 106 6.21 17.24 -19.35
C GLU A 106 4.87 16.51 -19.47
N GLN A 107 4.91 15.19 -19.67
CA GLN A 107 3.71 14.36 -19.76
C GLN A 107 2.91 14.31 -18.45
N LEU A 108 3.57 14.48 -17.30
CA LEU A 108 2.93 14.51 -15.97
C LEU A 108 2.12 15.79 -15.71
N LYS A 109 2.51 16.94 -16.27
CA LYS A 109 1.91 18.26 -15.98
C LYS A 109 0.39 18.32 -16.19
N PRO A 110 -0.20 17.78 -17.28
CA PRO A 110 -1.66 17.79 -17.47
C PRO A 110 -2.43 16.96 -16.44
N PHE A 111 -1.75 16.07 -15.71
CA PHE A 111 -2.33 15.15 -14.73
C PHE A 111 -1.88 15.45 -13.30
N MET A 112 -1.40 16.67 -13.04
CA MET A 112 -1.15 17.16 -11.69
C MET A 112 -2.41 17.04 -10.82
N PHE A 113 -2.18 16.75 -9.55
CA PHE A 113 -3.25 16.66 -8.57
C PHE A 113 -4.02 17.97 -8.48
N GLN A 114 -5.34 17.86 -8.51
CA GLN A 114 -6.27 18.95 -8.24
C GLN A 114 -7.18 18.52 -7.09
N PRO A 115 -7.40 19.40 -6.09
CA PRO A 115 -8.32 19.10 -5.00
C PRO A 115 -9.73 18.77 -5.49
N CYS A 116 -10.46 17.95 -4.74
CA CYS A 116 -11.86 17.62 -5.01
C CYS A 116 -12.72 18.89 -4.98
N GLY A 117 -13.54 19.06 -6.02
CA GLY A 117 -14.65 20.00 -5.99
C GLY A 117 -15.75 19.58 -5.02
N PRO A 118 -16.77 20.44 -4.82
CA PRO A 118 -17.84 20.20 -3.83
C PRO A 118 -18.68 18.94 -4.07
N GLN A 119 -18.68 18.41 -5.29
CA GLN A 119 -19.45 17.23 -5.70
C GLN A 119 -18.56 16.04 -6.08
N ASP A 120 -17.24 16.18 -5.96
CA ASP A 120 -16.31 15.10 -6.29
C ASP A 120 -16.17 14.14 -5.10
N MET A 121 -16.46 12.87 -5.32
CA MET A 121 -16.22 11.81 -4.32
C MET A 121 -14.74 11.56 -4.09
N ALA A 122 -13.93 11.63 -5.15
CA ALA A 122 -12.49 11.46 -5.09
C ALA A 122 -11.81 12.10 -6.31
N ARG A 123 -10.54 12.49 -6.15
CA ARG A 123 -9.64 12.90 -7.21
C ARG A 123 -8.27 12.27 -7.02
N THR A 124 -7.56 12.10 -8.13
CA THR A 124 -6.19 11.60 -8.13
C THR A 124 -5.36 12.38 -9.13
N GLY A 125 -4.07 12.54 -8.83
CA GLY A 125 -3.10 13.12 -9.75
C GLY A 125 -1.68 13.08 -9.20
N TRP A 126 -0.75 13.64 -9.96
CA TRP A 126 0.67 13.69 -9.60
C TRP A 126 0.99 14.86 -8.68
N VAL A 127 1.88 14.63 -7.72
CA VAL A 127 2.49 15.65 -6.86
C VAL A 127 4.00 15.43 -6.83
N SER A 128 4.76 16.42 -6.39
CA SER A 128 6.19 16.24 -6.22
C SER A 128 6.50 15.17 -5.15
N PRO A 129 7.43 14.24 -5.43
CA PRO A 129 7.94 13.31 -4.42
C PRO A 129 8.66 14.01 -3.25
N LEU A 130 9.17 15.22 -3.47
CA LEU A 130 9.92 16.02 -2.49
C LEU A 130 9.02 16.83 -1.56
N GLY A 131 7.69 16.78 -1.74
CA GLY A 131 6.73 17.50 -0.90
C GLY A 131 5.98 18.60 -1.64
N GLU A 132 5.00 19.21 -0.98
CA GLU A 132 4.07 20.16 -1.60
C GLU A 132 4.72 21.49 -2.03
N GLU A 133 5.91 21.81 -1.49
CA GLU A 133 6.64 23.04 -1.79
C GLU A 133 7.45 22.98 -3.09
N TYR A 134 7.61 21.78 -3.65
CA TYR A 134 8.40 21.52 -4.85
C TYR A 134 7.49 21.34 -6.08
N GLU A 135 7.91 21.89 -7.21
CA GLU A 135 7.15 21.81 -8.48
C GLU A 135 7.57 20.58 -9.31
N GLU A 136 8.71 19.97 -9.00
CA GLU A 136 9.26 18.82 -9.71
C GLU A 136 8.40 17.58 -9.48
N LEU A 137 7.63 17.17 -10.50
CA LEU A 137 6.76 15.98 -10.45
C LEU A 137 7.52 14.64 -10.51
N THR A 138 8.85 14.69 -10.59
CA THR A 138 9.73 13.53 -10.63
C THR A 138 10.96 13.78 -9.78
N HIS A 139 11.45 12.76 -9.09
CA HIS A 139 12.80 12.74 -8.55
C HIS A 139 13.59 11.62 -9.26
N GLN A 140 14.78 11.92 -9.77
CA GLN A 140 15.57 10.96 -10.56
C GLN A 140 16.95 10.81 -9.94
N ALA A 141 17.33 9.57 -9.62
CA ALA A 141 18.64 9.24 -9.09
C ALA A 141 19.04 7.82 -9.51
N ASN A 142 20.32 7.60 -9.80
CA ASN A 142 20.88 6.29 -10.21
C ASN A 142 20.13 5.60 -11.37
N GLY A 143 19.57 6.39 -12.30
CA GLY A 143 18.79 5.88 -13.43
C GLY A 143 17.35 5.46 -13.08
N LEU A 144 16.92 5.61 -11.82
CA LEU A 144 15.56 5.38 -11.37
C LEU A 144 14.74 6.68 -11.46
N ILE A 145 13.43 6.54 -11.71
CA ILE A 145 12.49 7.66 -11.77
C ILE A 145 11.43 7.45 -10.70
N LEU A 146 11.39 8.30 -9.68
CA LEU A 146 10.39 8.31 -8.62
C LEU A 146 9.23 9.26 -8.97
N LEU A 147 8.01 8.76 -8.76
CA LEU A 147 6.74 9.46 -8.90
C LEU A 147 5.91 9.31 -7.63
N THR A 148 5.08 10.31 -7.33
CA THR A 148 4.14 10.24 -6.21
C THR A 148 2.72 10.55 -6.69
N GLN A 149 1.85 9.55 -6.60
CA GLN A 149 0.42 9.72 -6.79
C GLN A 149 -0.20 10.22 -5.49
N ARG A 150 -1.03 11.28 -5.58
CA ARG A 150 -1.92 11.71 -4.50
C ARG A 150 -3.36 11.37 -4.83
N ASN A 151 -4.05 10.76 -3.89
CA ASN A 151 -5.48 10.54 -3.91
C ASN A 151 -6.15 11.35 -2.80
N GLU A 152 -7.16 12.13 -3.15
CA GLU A 152 -8.12 12.72 -2.23
C GLU A 152 -9.44 11.97 -2.35
N SER A 153 -10.02 11.58 -1.21
CA SER A 153 -11.35 10.98 -1.14
C SER A 153 -12.19 11.62 -0.05
N LYS A 154 -13.48 11.84 -0.31
CA LYS A 154 -14.43 12.38 0.67
C LYS A 154 -14.86 11.28 1.64
N ILE A 155 -14.69 11.53 2.94
CA ILE A 155 -15.08 10.63 4.01
C ILE A 155 -16.58 10.78 4.26
N ILE A 156 -17.36 9.86 3.71
CA ILE A 156 -18.80 9.77 3.96
C ILE A 156 -19.09 8.39 4.57
N PRO A 157 -19.28 8.29 5.89
CA PRO A 157 -19.55 7.02 6.54
C PRO A 157 -20.82 6.37 5.98
N PRO A 158 -20.77 5.12 5.49
CA PRO A 158 -21.95 4.45 4.91
C PRO A 158 -23.13 4.36 5.88
N ALA A 159 -22.86 4.28 7.19
CA ALA A 159 -23.89 4.27 8.23
C ALA A 159 -24.69 5.58 8.25
N THR A 160 -24.02 6.73 8.09
CA THR A 160 -24.67 8.05 8.06
C THR A 160 -25.60 8.19 6.85
N VAL A 161 -25.15 7.73 5.67
CA VAL A 161 -25.97 7.74 4.45
C VAL A 161 -27.21 6.87 4.65
N LYS A 162 -27.03 5.64 5.14
CA LYS A 162 -28.14 4.70 5.39
C LYS A 162 -29.18 5.27 6.34
N GLU A 163 -28.76 5.90 7.43
CA GLU A 163 -29.68 6.48 8.41
C GLU A 163 -30.47 7.67 7.84
N LEU A 164 -29.81 8.60 7.15
CA LEU A 164 -30.49 9.74 6.53
C LEU A 164 -31.47 9.32 5.43
N VAL A 165 -31.08 8.34 4.60
CA VAL A 165 -31.98 7.75 3.60
C VAL A 165 -33.18 7.10 4.28
N ARG A 166 -32.96 6.31 5.34
CA ARG A 166 -34.04 5.66 6.11
C ARG A 166 -35.02 6.69 6.70
N GLN A 167 -34.52 7.79 7.26
CA GLN A 167 -35.37 8.85 7.81
C GLN A 167 -36.23 9.50 6.72
N ARG A 168 -35.65 9.81 5.55
CA ARG A 168 -36.39 10.36 4.41
C ARG A 168 -37.42 9.40 3.84
N VAL A 169 -37.06 8.13 3.70
CA VAL A 169 -37.97 7.06 3.29
C VAL A 169 -39.15 6.99 4.25
N THR A 170 -38.88 6.89 5.56
CA THR A 170 -39.93 6.80 6.59
C THR A 170 -40.88 8.00 6.55
N LYS A 171 -40.33 9.21 6.36
CA LYS A 171 -41.12 10.44 6.27
C LYS A 171 -42.04 10.43 5.04
N LEU A 172 -41.49 10.14 3.86
CA LEU A 172 -42.25 10.13 2.60
C LEU A 172 -43.29 9.00 2.55
N GLU A 173 -42.98 7.83 3.08
CA GLU A 173 -43.93 6.71 3.14
C GLU A 173 -45.13 7.06 4.04
N LYS A 174 -44.90 7.78 5.14
CA LYS A 174 -45.95 8.28 6.03
C LYS A 174 -46.81 9.36 5.35
N GLU A 175 -46.19 10.28 4.62
CA GLU A 175 -46.88 11.37 3.91
C GLU A 175 -47.73 10.85 2.74
N GLN A 176 -47.24 9.86 1.99
CA GLN A 176 -47.92 9.31 0.81
C GLN A 176 -48.79 8.08 1.13
N ASN A 177 -48.78 7.62 2.38
CA ASN A 177 -49.46 6.43 2.86
C ASN A 177 -49.21 5.18 1.98
N ARG A 178 -47.98 5.02 1.50
CA ARG A 178 -47.53 3.87 0.68
C ARG A 178 -46.04 3.60 0.89
N ARG A 179 -45.58 2.42 0.48
CA ARG A 179 -44.14 2.12 0.42
C ARG A 179 -43.48 2.76 -0.80
N LEU A 180 -42.21 3.14 -0.66
CA LEU A 180 -41.39 3.66 -1.76
C LEU A 180 -40.83 2.51 -2.60
N LYS A 181 -40.73 2.74 -3.91
CA LYS A 181 -40.08 1.80 -4.84
C LYS A 181 -38.55 1.92 -4.72
N ARG A 182 -37.84 0.87 -5.14
CA ARG A 182 -36.37 0.84 -5.13
C ARG A 182 -35.73 2.01 -5.88
N THR A 183 -36.32 2.44 -7.00
CA THR A 183 -35.85 3.59 -7.79
C THR A 183 -35.95 4.90 -7.01
N GLU A 184 -37.03 5.10 -6.24
CA GLU A 184 -37.22 6.28 -5.40
C GLU A 184 -36.22 6.29 -4.24
N ILE A 185 -35.97 5.14 -3.62
CA ILE A 185 -34.95 4.99 -2.57
C ILE A 185 -33.54 5.28 -3.11
N SER A 186 -33.24 4.84 -4.34
CA SER A 186 -31.97 5.16 -5.01
C SER A 186 -31.82 6.66 -5.24
N ALA A 187 -32.86 7.32 -5.77
CA ALA A 187 -32.84 8.77 -5.95
C ALA A 187 -32.67 9.53 -4.63
N LEU A 188 -33.28 9.04 -3.53
CA LEU A 188 -33.05 9.59 -2.20
C LEU A 188 -31.62 9.38 -1.71
N ASN A 189 -30.97 8.27 -2.06
CA ASN A 189 -29.57 8.02 -1.75
C ASN A 189 -28.68 9.04 -2.47
N ASP A 190 -28.87 9.24 -3.77
CA ASP A 190 -28.11 10.20 -4.56
C ASP A 190 -28.30 11.63 -4.04
N LEU A 191 -29.54 12.00 -3.66
CA LEU A 191 -29.83 13.28 -3.01
C LEU A 191 -29.12 13.44 -1.67
N VAL A 192 -29.14 12.40 -0.81
CA VAL A 192 -28.42 12.42 0.46
C VAL A 192 -26.92 12.58 0.22
N LEU A 193 -26.35 11.86 -0.74
CA LEU A 193 -24.94 11.95 -1.08
C LEU A 193 -24.57 13.36 -1.58
N GLY A 194 -25.35 13.95 -2.49
CA GLY A 194 -25.11 15.29 -3.02
C GLY A 194 -25.17 16.39 -1.95
N GLU A 195 -25.94 16.19 -0.87
CA GLU A 195 -25.98 17.09 0.29
C GLU A 195 -24.83 16.90 1.28
N LEU A 196 -24.33 15.67 1.39
CA LEU A 196 -23.23 15.33 2.29
C LEU A 196 -21.86 15.66 1.69
N LEU A 197 -21.71 15.52 0.36
CA LEU A 197 -20.46 15.72 -0.37
C LEU A 197 -19.79 17.07 -0.08
N PRO A 198 -20.49 18.22 -0.14
CA PRO A 198 -19.88 19.53 0.18
C PRO A 198 -19.44 19.68 1.64
N LYS A 199 -20.00 18.86 2.54
CA LYS A 199 -19.72 18.88 3.99
C LYS A 199 -18.72 17.81 4.41
N ALA A 200 -18.37 16.90 3.50
CA ALA A 200 -17.53 15.76 3.81
C ALA A 200 -16.07 16.18 3.97
N LEU A 201 -15.42 15.62 4.99
CA LEU A 201 -14.00 15.82 5.21
C LEU A 201 -13.20 15.07 4.14
N SER A 202 -12.07 15.64 3.73
CA SER A 202 -11.15 14.99 2.80
C SER A 202 -10.19 14.07 3.54
N LYS A 203 -9.95 12.89 2.97
CA LYS A 203 -8.84 12.01 3.30
C LYS A 203 -7.84 12.03 2.15
N TYR A 204 -6.59 12.34 2.47
CA TYR A 204 -5.49 12.27 1.52
C TYR A 204 -4.68 11.00 1.72
N ALA A 205 -4.18 10.44 0.63
CA ALA A 205 -3.22 9.36 0.65
C ALA A 205 -2.23 9.55 -0.50
N ASN A 206 -0.95 9.54 -0.17
CA ASN A 206 0.12 9.52 -1.16
C ASN A 206 0.58 8.07 -1.37
N MET A 207 1.04 7.77 -2.58
CA MET A 207 1.61 6.49 -2.97
C MET A 207 2.81 6.74 -3.87
N ASN A 208 3.96 6.23 -3.46
CA ASN A 208 5.17 6.29 -4.26
C ASN A 208 5.21 5.14 -5.25
N MET A 209 5.72 5.43 -6.45
CA MET A 209 6.00 4.47 -7.50
C MET A 209 7.34 4.86 -8.10
N TRP A 210 8.25 3.91 -8.29
CA TRP A 210 9.47 4.16 -9.04
C TRP A 210 9.62 3.22 -10.22
N ILE A 211 10.26 3.74 -11.25
CA ILE A 211 10.50 3.06 -12.51
C ILE A 211 11.99 2.81 -12.60
N ASP A 212 12.37 1.57 -12.91
CA ASP A 212 13.71 1.18 -13.32
C ASP A 212 13.67 0.85 -14.82
N PRO A 213 14.03 1.80 -15.70
CA PRO A 213 14.05 1.56 -17.14
C PRO A 213 15.05 0.49 -17.55
N LYS A 214 16.19 0.38 -16.85
CA LYS A 214 17.26 -0.58 -17.17
C LYS A 214 16.80 -2.00 -16.89
N SER A 215 16.22 -2.22 -15.71
CA SER A 215 15.71 -3.52 -15.32
C SER A 215 14.32 -3.79 -15.88
N ARG A 216 13.67 -2.82 -16.56
CA ARG A 216 12.28 -2.88 -17.09
C ARG A 216 11.24 -3.19 -16.01
N LEU A 217 11.37 -2.57 -14.84
CA LEU A 217 10.48 -2.77 -13.70
C LEU A 217 9.77 -1.47 -13.32
N ILE A 218 8.53 -1.62 -12.85
CA ILE A 218 7.82 -0.57 -12.11
C ILE A 218 7.47 -1.15 -10.74
N ILE A 219 7.88 -0.45 -9.69
CA ILE A 219 7.63 -0.86 -8.32
C ILE A 219 6.72 0.16 -7.66
N VAL A 220 5.69 -0.31 -6.97
CA VAL A 220 4.68 0.53 -6.31
C VAL A 220 4.67 0.25 -4.82
N ASP A 221 4.75 1.30 -3.99
CA ASP A 221 4.75 1.18 -2.53
C ASP A 221 3.34 0.90 -1.98
N THR A 222 2.90 -0.34 -2.17
CA THR A 222 1.62 -0.83 -1.66
C THR A 222 1.64 -2.35 -1.52
N THR A 223 0.67 -2.88 -0.77
CA THR A 223 0.38 -4.32 -0.71
C THR A 223 -0.86 -4.70 -1.52
N SER A 224 -1.51 -3.74 -2.17
CA SER A 224 -2.79 -3.93 -2.86
C SER A 224 -2.61 -3.79 -4.37
N PHE A 225 -2.78 -4.89 -5.11
CA PHE A 225 -2.80 -4.87 -6.57
C PHE A 225 -3.83 -3.88 -7.12
N LYS A 226 -4.99 -3.75 -6.48
CA LYS A 226 -5.99 -2.75 -6.89
C LYS A 226 -5.41 -1.33 -6.85
N ARG A 227 -4.78 -0.94 -5.74
CA ARG A 227 -4.20 0.40 -5.62
C ARG A 227 -2.99 0.58 -6.56
N ALA A 228 -2.22 -0.47 -6.76
CA ALA A 228 -1.09 -0.46 -7.69
C ALA A 228 -1.56 -0.29 -9.14
N GLU A 229 -2.66 -0.97 -9.53
CA GLU A 229 -3.29 -0.79 -10.85
C GLU A 229 -3.91 0.60 -10.98
N ASP A 230 -4.52 1.16 -9.93
CA ASP A 230 -5.03 2.54 -9.97
C ASP A 230 -3.89 3.54 -10.24
N ALA A 231 -2.71 3.34 -9.64
CA ALA A 231 -1.51 4.13 -9.89
C ALA A 231 -0.98 3.93 -11.32
N ALA A 232 -0.89 2.68 -11.77
CA ALA A 232 -0.47 2.34 -13.12
C ALA A 232 -1.44 2.87 -14.18
N ALA A 233 -2.74 2.91 -13.90
CA ALA A 233 -3.76 3.48 -14.77
C ALA A 233 -3.57 5.00 -14.93
N LEU A 234 -3.21 5.71 -13.86
CA LEU A 234 -2.84 7.12 -13.94
C LEU A 234 -1.58 7.32 -14.79
N LEU A 235 -0.56 6.47 -14.61
CA LEU A 235 0.65 6.51 -15.44
C LEU A 235 0.35 6.17 -16.91
N ARG A 236 -0.50 5.19 -17.17
CA ARG A 236 -0.95 4.83 -18.52
C ARG A 236 -1.69 5.99 -19.20
N LYS A 237 -2.55 6.70 -18.47
CA LYS A 237 -3.23 7.91 -18.95
C LYS A 237 -2.23 9.03 -19.26
N THR A 238 -1.18 9.14 -18.45
CA THR A 238 -0.11 10.14 -18.58
C THR A 238 0.74 9.90 -19.83
N LEU A 239 1.16 8.66 -20.05
CA LEU A 239 2.06 8.27 -21.15
C LEU A 239 1.30 7.92 -22.44
N GLY A 240 -0.02 7.76 -22.37
CA GLY A 240 -0.88 7.25 -23.44
C GLY A 240 -0.86 5.73 -23.55
N THR A 241 0.33 5.11 -23.51
CA THR A 241 0.48 3.64 -23.47
C THR A 241 1.43 3.23 -22.36
N LEU A 242 1.10 2.13 -21.66
CA LEU A 242 1.92 1.54 -20.61
C LEU A 242 1.77 0.01 -20.63
N PRO A 243 2.57 -0.68 -21.46
CA PRO A 243 2.55 -2.13 -21.58
C PRO A 243 3.26 -2.77 -20.38
N ILE A 244 2.49 -3.02 -19.32
CA ILE A 244 2.96 -3.67 -18.11
C ILE A 244 2.11 -4.89 -17.75
N ILE A 245 2.71 -5.85 -17.07
CA ILE A 245 2.05 -7.01 -16.45
C ILE A 245 2.54 -7.16 -15.00
N PRO A 246 1.73 -7.70 -14.08
CA PRO A 246 2.23 -8.10 -12.76
C PRO A 246 3.44 -9.01 -12.93
N PHE A 247 4.44 -8.83 -12.08
CA PHE A 247 5.64 -9.67 -12.13
C PHE A 247 5.30 -11.11 -11.71
N THR A 248 5.68 -12.08 -12.54
CA THR A 248 5.40 -13.50 -12.31
C THR A 248 6.69 -14.31 -12.31
N LEU A 249 6.81 -15.22 -11.35
CA LEU A 249 7.95 -16.11 -11.20
C LEU A 249 7.70 -17.44 -11.90
N GLU A 250 8.78 -18.09 -12.35
CA GLU A 250 8.72 -19.40 -13.00
C GLU A 250 8.17 -20.48 -12.04
N THR A 251 8.63 -20.46 -10.78
CA THR A 251 8.15 -21.38 -9.76
C THR A 251 7.03 -20.72 -8.94
N PRO A 252 5.90 -21.42 -8.67
CA PRO A 252 4.89 -20.94 -7.74
C PRO A 252 5.49 -20.64 -6.37
N VAL A 253 5.22 -19.44 -5.86
CA VAL A 253 5.87 -18.90 -4.66
C VAL A 253 5.55 -19.77 -3.44
N GLU A 254 4.29 -20.14 -3.26
CA GLU A 254 3.80 -20.95 -2.15
C GLU A 254 4.48 -22.32 -2.06
N LEU A 255 4.88 -22.92 -3.19
CA LEU A 255 5.61 -24.19 -3.19
C LEU A 255 7.02 -24.01 -2.64
N LYS A 256 7.73 -22.95 -3.07
CA LYS A 256 9.08 -22.63 -2.57
C LYS A 256 9.07 -22.18 -1.12
N LEU A 257 8.12 -21.36 -0.70
CA LEU A 257 7.96 -20.99 0.70
C LEU A 257 7.71 -22.22 1.59
N THR A 258 6.85 -23.14 1.12
CA THR A 258 6.58 -24.40 1.84
C THR A 258 7.83 -25.28 1.93
N GLU A 259 8.60 -25.35 0.85
CA GLU A 259 9.87 -26.09 0.82
C GLU A 259 10.88 -25.50 1.82
N TRP A 260 11.07 -24.18 1.85
CA TRP A 260 12.00 -23.52 2.78
C TRP A 260 11.62 -23.75 4.25
N VAL A 261 10.33 -23.70 4.59
CA VAL A 261 9.88 -24.00 5.95
C VAL A 261 10.05 -25.49 6.27
N ARG A 262 9.82 -26.39 5.30
CA ARG A 262 9.94 -27.85 5.49
C ARG A 262 11.40 -28.30 5.64
N SER A 263 12.30 -27.83 4.79
CA SER A 263 13.70 -28.28 4.77
C SER A 263 14.60 -27.45 5.68
N SER A 264 14.19 -26.23 6.04
CA SER A 264 15.08 -25.22 6.62
C SER A 264 16.29 -24.88 5.74
N GLU A 265 16.21 -25.18 4.44
CA GLU A 265 17.24 -24.85 3.46
C GLU A 265 16.81 -23.61 2.68
N LEU A 266 17.43 -22.48 3.01
CA LEU A 266 17.17 -21.20 2.37
C LEU A 266 18.38 -20.78 1.51
N PRO A 267 18.14 -19.99 0.44
CA PRO A 267 19.22 -19.33 -0.28
C PRO A 267 20.10 -18.49 0.66
N PRO A 268 21.39 -18.31 0.34
CA PRO A 268 22.29 -17.48 1.13
C PRO A 268 21.72 -16.10 1.44
N GLY A 269 21.91 -15.65 2.67
CA GLY A 269 21.43 -14.35 3.15
C GLY A 269 19.97 -14.32 3.60
N LEU A 270 19.14 -15.29 3.23
CA LEU A 270 17.75 -15.38 3.70
C LEU A 270 17.66 -16.23 4.97
N ALA A 271 16.84 -15.76 5.92
CA ALA A 271 16.52 -16.48 7.15
C ALA A 271 15.02 -16.45 7.44
N LEU A 272 14.50 -17.53 8.03
CA LEU A 272 13.13 -17.59 8.52
C LEU A 272 12.96 -16.70 9.76
N CYS A 273 11.86 -15.98 9.82
CA CYS A 273 11.41 -15.30 11.04
C CYS A 273 10.34 -16.17 11.74
N ASP A 274 9.49 -15.55 12.54
CA ASP A 274 8.60 -16.21 13.50
C ASP A 274 7.10 -16.07 13.14
N GLU A 275 6.78 -15.81 11.87
CA GLU A 275 5.42 -15.61 11.37
C GLU A 275 5.21 -16.26 9.99
N ALA A 276 4.15 -17.07 9.87
CA ALA A 276 3.71 -17.66 8.62
C ALA A 276 2.19 -17.78 8.56
N THR A 277 1.65 -17.81 7.34
CA THR A 277 0.27 -18.23 7.05
C THR A 277 0.30 -19.47 6.19
N LEU A 278 -0.40 -20.51 6.61
CA LEU A 278 -0.54 -21.78 5.92
C LEU A 278 -2.00 -22.00 5.55
N GLU A 279 -2.27 -22.29 4.28
CA GLU A 279 -3.61 -22.46 3.73
C GLU A 279 -3.72 -23.82 3.06
N ALA A 280 -4.85 -24.49 3.22
CA ALA A 280 -5.14 -25.70 2.46
C ALA A 280 -5.46 -25.35 1.00
N ILE A 281 -5.19 -26.27 0.08
CA ILE A 281 -5.36 -26.07 -1.36
C ILE A 281 -6.83 -25.89 -1.76
N LEU A 282 -7.77 -26.48 -0.99
CA LEU A 282 -9.20 -26.39 -1.25
C LEU A 282 -9.77 -25.09 -0.66
N GLU A 283 -10.70 -24.45 -1.39
CA GLU A 283 -11.24 -23.11 -1.10
C GLU A 283 -11.95 -23.00 0.28
N ASP A 284 -12.58 -24.07 0.76
CA ASP A 284 -13.17 -24.17 2.11
C ASP A 284 -12.22 -24.81 3.14
N GLY A 285 -10.93 -24.86 2.81
CA GLY A 285 -9.89 -25.47 3.61
C GLY A 285 -9.52 -24.63 4.84
N GLY A 286 -8.83 -25.27 5.79
CA GLY A 286 -8.39 -24.59 7.01
C GLY A 286 -7.20 -23.66 6.77
N VAL A 287 -7.25 -22.46 7.36
CA VAL A 287 -6.15 -21.50 7.41
C VAL A 287 -5.53 -21.48 8.81
N VAL A 288 -4.20 -21.55 8.88
CA VAL A 288 -3.41 -21.40 10.11
C VAL A 288 -2.52 -20.17 9.97
N THR A 289 -2.54 -19.30 10.97
CA THR A 289 -1.60 -18.16 11.04
C THR A 289 -0.84 -18.25 12.35
N THR A 290 0.48 -18.30 12.26
CA THR A 290 1.38 -18.34 13.41
C THR A 290 2.11 -17.01 13.55
N LYS A 291 2.36 -16.58 14.79
CA LYS A 291 3.06 -15.34 15.12
C LYS A 291 3.88 -15.54 16.37
N ARG A 292 5.16 -15.15 16.36
CA ARG A 292 6.11 -15.44 17.44
C ARG A 292 6.20 -16.92 17.74
N GLN A 293 6.27 -17.71 16.66
CA GLN A 293 6.37 -19.15 16.70
C GLN A 293 7.60 -19.55 15.89
N ASP A 294 8.42 -20.45 16.44
CA ASP A 294 9.46 -21.10 15.66
C ASP A 294 8.80 -21.87 14.51
N LEU A 295 9.24 -21.60 13.28
CA LEU A 295 8.67 -22.23 12.09
C LEU A 295 9.26 -23.62 11.83
N VAL A 296 10.40 -23.93 12.44
CA VAL A 296 11.07 -25.24 12.34
C VAL A 296 10.66 -26.09 13.54
N CYS A 297 9.37 -26.44 13.60
CA CYS A 297 8.82 -27.24 14.68
C CYS A 297 7.78 -28.26 14.20
N ASP A 298 7.53 -29.28 15.02
CA ASP A 298 6.60 -30.37 14.69
C ASP A 298 5.18 -29.86 14.42
N GLU A 299 4.72 -28.80 15.10
CA GLU A 299 3.39 -28.24 14.85
C GLU A 299 3.23 -27.71 13.42
N ILE A 300 4.25 -27.02 12.91
CA ILE A 300 4.25 -26.50 11.54
C ILE A 300 4.45 -27.63 10.53
N ALA A 301 5.37 -28.56 10.81
CA ALA A 301 5.60 -29.73 9.96
C ALA A 301 4.31 -30.53 9.74
N ASN A 302 3.56 -30.82 10.82
CA ASN A 302 2.28 -31.51 10.76
C ASN A 302 1.24 -30.79 9.89
N HIS A 303 1.21 -29.45 9.91
CA HIS A 303 0.31 -28.68 9.04
C HIS A 303 0.68 -28.80 7.57
N ILE A 304 1.97 -28.81 7.25
CA ILE A 304 2.49 -29.00 5.89
C ILE A 304 2.22 -30.44 5.40
N GLU A 305 2.46 -31.45 6.24
CA GLU A 305 2.17 -32.86 5.93
C GLU A 305 0.67 -33.11 5.72
N ALA A 306 -0.19 -32.37 6.43
CA ALA A 306 -1.63 -32.36 6.21
C ALA A 306 -2.07 -31.63 4.92
N GLY A 307 -1.13 -31.24 4.06
CA GLY A 307 -1.39 -30.67 2.74
C GLY A 307 -1.64 -29.16 2.72
N LYS A 308 -1.25 -28.42 3.76
CA LYS A 308 -1.26 -26.95 3.71
C LYS A 308 0.01 -26.42 3.05
N LEU A 309 -0.14 -25.32 2.32
CA LEU A 309 0.95 -24.57 1.70
C LEU A 309 1.16 -23.26 2.44
N VAL A 310 2.42 -22.82 2.54
CA VAL A 310 2.78 -21.53 3.12
C VAL A 310 2.47 -20.43 2.09
N THR A 311 1.44 -19.63 2.34
CA THR A 311 0.99 -18.53 1.47
C THR A 311 1.56 -17.18 1.90
N LYS A 312 2.04 -17.04 3.14
CA LYS A 312 2.78 -15.87 3.63
C LYS A 312 3.90 -16.30 4.55
N LEU A 313 5.07 -15.68 4.40
CA LEU A 313 6.23 -16.00 5.20
C LEU A 313 6.99 -14.73 5.60
N ALA A 314 7.23 -14.57 6.91
CA ALA A 314 8.13 -13.55 7.41
C ALA A 314 9.58 -14.02 7.30
N MET A 315 10.43 -13.15 6.78
CA MET A 315 11.83 -13.45 6.48
C MET A 315 12.72 -12.27 6.83
N SER A 316 13.99 -12.57 7.05
CA SER A 316 15.08 -11.60 7.17
C SER A 316 16.06 -11.80 6.02
N TRP A 317 16.59 -10.71 5.48
CA TRP A 317 17.64 -10.71 4.48
C TRP A 317 18.87 -9.99 5.02
N MET A 318 19.97 -10.74 5.15
CA MET A 318 21.30 -10.30 5.58
C MET A 318 21.32 -9.47 6.88
N GLU A 319 20.33 -9.64 7.76
CA GLU A 319 20.08 -8.79 8.93
C GLU A 319 19.86 -7.29 8.60
N GLN A 320 19.80 -6.94 7.32
CA GLN A 320 19.59 -5.57 6.83
C GLN A 320 18.11 -5.23 6.68
N LEU A 321 17.27 -6.22 6.40
CA LEU A 321 15.86 -6.01 6.10
C LEU A 321 15.01 -7.19 6.56
N ASN A 322 14.01 -6.91 7.38
CA ASN A 322 12.93 -7.85 7.66
C ASN A 322 11.72 -7.53 6.78
N PHE A 323 11.04 -8.55 6.27
CA PHE A 323 9.88 -8.40 5.39
C PHE A 323 8.96 -9.60 5.46
N VAL A 324 7.78 -9.48 4.86
CA VAL A 324 6.85 -10.59 4.66
C VAL A 324 6.47 -10.68 3.19
N ILE A 325 6.75 -11.83 2.59
CA ILE A 325 6.37 -12.16 1.21
C ILE A 325 5.09 -13.01 1.21
N ASN A 326 4.23 -12.81 0.22
CA ASN A 326 3.10 -13.69 -0.04
C ASN A 326 3.23 -14.46 -1.36
N ASP A 327 2.34 -15.44 -1.54
CA ASP A 327 2.16 -16.26 -2.75
C ASP A 327 2.03 -15.46 -4.06
N SER A 328 1.57 -14.22 -3.99
CA SER A 328 1.41 -13.32 -5.15
C SER A 328 2.65 -12.45 -5.42
N PHE A 329 3.80 -12.79 -4.83
CA PHE A 329 5.06 -12.04 -4.92
C PHE A 329 4.96 -10.57 -4.47
N VAL A 330 4.06 -10.28 -3.53
CA VAL A 330 3.95 -8.99 -2.85
C VAL A 330 4.82 -9.04 -1.60
N ILE A 331 5.75 -8.09 -1.49
CA ILE A 331 6.61 -7.94 -0.32
C ILE A 331 6.02 -6.83 0.54
N SER A 332 5.84 -7.10 1.82
CA SER A 332 5.18 -6.20 2.76
C SER A 332 5.97 -6.08 4.04
N ARG A 333 5.65 -5.07 4.86
CA ARG A 333 6.32 -4.82 6.14
C ARG A 333 7.84 -4.74 6.01
N LEU A 334 8.31 -4.05 4.97
CA LEU A 334 9.73 -3.72 4.82
C LEU A 334 10.19 -2.94 6.05
N ASN A 335 11.06 -3.56 6.83
CA ASN A 335 11.65 -2.99 8.03
C ASN A 335 13.17 -3.08 7.95
N PHE A 336 13.76 -1.99 7.46
CA PHE A 336 15.20 -1.81 7.34
C PHE A 336 15.85 -1.72 8.72
N ALA A 337 17.05 -2.29 8.84
CA ALA A 337 17.85 -2.24 10.05
C ALA A 337 18.26 -0.79 10.39
N ASP A 338 18.36 -0.49 11.68
CA ASP A 338 18.75 0.85 12.14
C ASP A 338 20.13 1.24 11.60
N ALA A 339 21.08 0.30 11.57
CA ALA A 339 22.41 0.52 10.99
C ALA A 339 22.39 0.91 9.50
N LEU A 340 21.37 0.49 8.74
CA LEU A 340 21.20 0.92 7.35
C LEU A 340 20.65 2.35 7.31
N ILE A 341 19.64 2.64 8.14
CA ILE A 341 19.01 3.96 8.24
C ILE A 341 20.01 5.04 8.68
N GLU A 342 20.91 4.70 9.60
CA GLU A 342 21.91 5.61 10.15
C GLU A 342 23.04 5.93 9.17
N GLN A 343 23.17 5.24 8.02
CA GLN A 343 24.24 5.52 7.03
C GLN A 343 24.20 6.94 6.47
N ASN A 344 23.00 7.54 6.44
CA ASN A 344 22.78 8.89 5.92
C ASN A 344 22.64 9.94 7.04
N ASP A 345 22.88 9.60 8.31
CA ASP A 345 22.70 10.55 9.43
C ASP A 345 23.78 11.64 9.49
N ASP A 346 24.90 11.46 8.79
CA ASP A 346 25.95 12.48 8.63
C ASP A 346 25.54 13.62 7.66
N ILE A 347 24.46 13.43 6.88
CA ILE A 347 23.89 14.49 6.03
C ILE A 347 23.16 15.48 6.93
N ASP A 348 23.49 16.75 6.77
CA ASP A 348 22.86 17.82 7.54
C ASP A 348 21.33 17.77 7.40
N ARG A 349 20.63 17.93 8.52
CA ARG A 349 19.16 17.93 8.54
C ARG A 349 18.58 19.13 7.81
N GLU A 350 19.38 20.18 7.61
CA GLU A 350 18.99 21.35 6.83
C GLU A 350 19.06 21.10 5.31
N ASP A 351 19.78 20.08 4.85
CA ASP A 351 19.82 19.66 3.43
C ASP A 351 18.81 18.54 3.16
N GLU A 352 17.52 18.88 3.28
CA GLU A 352 16.43 17.91 3.14
C GLU A 352 16.44 17.20 1.79
N VAL A 353 16.74 17.92 0.69
CA VAL A 353 16.77 17.37 -0.68
C VAL A 353 17.90 16.36 -0.82
N GLN A 354 19.11 16.68 -0.35
CA GLN A 354 20.24 15.77 -0.42
C GLN A 354 19.99 14.51 0.44
N ARG A 355 19.38 14.67 1.62
CA ARG A 355 19.01 13.54 2.47
C ARG A 355 17.98 12.64 1.78
N PHE A 356 16.98 13.21 1.12
CA PHE A 356 15.98 12.46 0.37
C PHE A 356 16.60 11.68 -0.79
N ASP A 357 17.50 12.30 -1.57
CA ASP A 357 18.23 11.65 -2.65
C ASP A 357 19.05 10.45 -2.13
N ALA A 358 19.80 10.65 -1.05
CA ALA A 358 20.58 9.60 -0.42
C ALA A 358 19.70 8.45 0.11
N ASP A 359 18.59 8.76 0.77
CA ASP A 359 17.63 7.75 1.25
C ASP A 359 16.97 7.02 0.08
N PHE A 360 16.62 7.73 -1.00
CA PHE A 360 16.04 7.15 -2.21
C PHE A 360 16.99 6.14 -2.84
N VAL A 361 18.25 6.51 -3.07
CA VAL A 361 19.27 5.60 -3.62
C VAL A 361 19.51 4.41 -2.70
N LEU A 362 19.63 4.64 -1.38
CA LEU A 362 19.89 3.60 -0.39
C LEU A 362 18.77 2.55 -0.35
N PHE A 363 17.52 2.99 -0.12
CA PHE A 363 16.41 2.06 0.04
C PHE A 363 16.03 1.37 -1.27
N THR A 364 16.10 2.05 -2.41
CA THR A 364 15.86 1.40 -3.70
C THR A 364 16.96 0.40 -4.03
N GLY A 365 18.23 0.70 -3.76
CA GLY A 365 19.33 -0.25 -3.93
C GLY A 365 19.11 -1.55 -3.16
N VAL A 366 18.82 -1.45 -1.85
CA VAL A 366 18.51 -2.62 -1.01
C VAL A 366 17.31 -3.42 -1.51
N ILE A 367 16.24 -2.75 -1.96
CA ILE A 367 15.07 -3.45 -2.50
C ILE A 367 15.42 -4.17 -3.81
N MET A 368 16.20 -3.55 -4.69
CA MET A 368 16.58 -4.16 -5.97
C MET A 368 17.47 -5.38 -5.76
N GLU A 369 18.44 -5.31 -4.85
CA GLU A 369 19.29 -6.47 -4.48
C GLU A 369 18.46 -7.61 -3.87
N LEU A 370 17.50 -7.28 -3.00
CA LEU A 370 16.56 -8.28 -2.47
C LEU A 370 15.73 -8.91 -3.60
N LEU A 371 15.20 -8.11 -4.52
CA LEU A 371 14.41 -8.60 -5.63
C LEU A 371 15.22 -9.55 -6.52
N ASP A 372 16.46 -9.21 -6.86
CA ASP A 372 17.34 -10.08 -7.63
C ASP A 372 17.60 -11.41 -6.92
N GLN A 373 17.88 -11.37 -5.60
CA GLN A 373 18.08 -12.58 -4.80
C GLN A 373 16.82 -13.45 -4.73
N LEU A 374 15.65 -12.84 -4.54
CA LEU A 374 14.37 -13.56 -4.50
C LEU A 374 14.03 -14.15 -5.87
N ILE A 375 14.15 -13.37 -6.95
CA ILE A 375 13.88 -13.83 -8.31
C ILE A 375 14.75 -15.05 -8.63
N ALA A 376 16.05 -15.00 -8.33
CA ALA A 376 16.95 -16.13 -8.51
C ALA A 376 16.51 -17.34 -7.65
N ALA A 377 16.15 -17.11 -6.39
CA ALA A 377 15.71 -18.15 -5.46
C ALA A 377 14.40 -18.86 -5.89
N PHE A 378 13.50 -18.15 -6.57
CA PHE A 378 12.26 -18.69 -7.13
C PHE A 378 12.43 -19.27 -8.55
N GLY A 379 13.67 -19.41 -9.04
CA GLY A 379 13.97 -20.03 -10.34
C GLY A 379 13.91 -19.08 -11.54
N GLY A 380 13.81 -17.78 -11.29
CA GLY A 380 13.76 -16.74 -12.32
C GLY A 380 12.34 -16.24 -12.62
N GLU A 381 12.27 -15.30 -13.56
CA GLU A 381 11.01 -14.77 -14.07
C GLU A 381 10.37 -15.74 -15.05
N ALA A 382 9.04 -15.91 -14.96
CA ALA A 382 8.29 -16.68 -15.93
C ALA A 382 8.34 -16.03 -17.31
N LYS A 383 8.65 -16.82 -18.35
CA LYS A 383 8.63 -16.30 -19.72
C LYS A 383 7.18 -16.09 -20.14
N SER A 384 6.79 -14.84 -20.43
CA SER A 384 5.50 -14.58 -21.06
C SER A 384 5.53 -15.17 -22.48
N SER A 385 4.48 -15.90 -22.86
CA SER A 385 4.33 -16.55 -24.17
C SER A 385 4.11 -15.56 -25.34
N THR A 386 4.57 -14.31 -25.21
CA THR A 386 4.33 -13.23 -26.19
C THR A 386 5.54 -12.95 -27.09
N GLU A 387 6.64 -13.70 -26.95
CA GLU A 387 7.84 -13.58 -27.82
C GLU A 387 7.99 -14.73 -28.83
N ALA A 388 6.92 -15.48 -29.13
CA ALA A 388 6.93 -16.56 -30.13
C ALA A 388 5.97 -16.29 -31.30
N ASP A 389 6.07 -15.14 -31.97
CA ASP A 389 5.57 -14.98 -33.35
C ASP A 389 6.26 -13.80 -34.08
N GLY A 390 7.58 -13.90 -34.19
CA GLY A 390 8.43 -12.94 -34.91
C GLY A 390 9.59 -13.65 -35.59
N GLY A 391 9.34 -14.84 -36.13
CA GLY A 391 10.29 -15.55 -36.99
C GLY A 391 10.02 -15.15 -38.44
N ASP A 392 10.90 -14.32 -38.99
CA ASP A 392 10.99 -14.03 -40.42
C ASP A 392 10.92 -15.34 -41.22
N LYS A 393 9.85 -15.51 -42.00
CA LYS A 393 9.88 -16.41 -43.14
C LYS A 393 10.70 -15.71 -44.21
N GLU A 394 11.98 -16.09 -44.30
CA GLU A 394 12.73 -15.94 -45.54
C GLU A 394 12.01 -16.75 -46.62
N GLU A 395 11.27 -16.05 -47.50
CA GLU A 395 10.85 -16.59 -48.79
C GLU A 395 12.10 -16.81 -49.64
N GLY A 396 12.59 -18.05 -49.62
CA GLY A 396 13.50 -18.58 -50.61
C GLY A 396 12.77 -18.73 -51.94
N ASP A 397 13.14 -17.85 -52.87
CA ASP A 397 12.86 -17.92 -54.30
C ASP A 397 13.55 -19.18 -54.87
N GLU A 398 12.78 -20.24 -55.17
CA GLU A 398 13.24 -21.35 -55.99
C GLU A 398 12.27 -21.57 -57.15
N SER A 399 12.70 -21.04 -58.30
CA SER A 399 12.25 -21.39 -59.64
C SER A 399 12.27 -22.91 -59.87
N GLY A 400 11.15 -23.48 -60.33
CA GLY A 400 11.07 -24.91 -60.63
C GLY A 400 9.79 -25.32 -61.34
N GLU A 401 9.76 -25.06 -62.65
CA GLU A 401 9.17 -25.89 -63.71
C GLU A 401 7.65 -26.16 -63.74
N ALA A 402 7.04 -25.58 -64.78
CA ALA A 402 5.68 -25.84 -65.22
C ALA A 402 5.53 -27.25 -65.82
N ALA A 403 4.52 -27.99 -65.38
CA ALA A 403 3.91 -29.05 -66.16
C ALA A 403 2.40 -28.81 -66.21
N ASP A 404 2.00 -28.41 -67.40
CA ASP A 404 0.66 -28.27 -67.96
C ASP A 404 -0.13 -29.58 -67.81
N ASN A 405 -1.37 -29.50 -67.30
CA ASN A 405 -2.42 -30.41 -67.76
C ASN A 405 -3.80 -29.76 -67.56
N SER A 406 -4.32 -29.29 -68.68
CA SER A 406 -5.70 -28.91 -68.93
C SER A 406 -6.66 -30.11 -68.96
N GLU A 407 -7.96 -29.79 -69.01
CA GLU A 407 -9.15 -30.62 -69.32
C GLU A 407 -9.93 -31.09 -68.07
N LEU A 408 -11.01 -30.40 -67.69
CA LEU A 408 -12.38 -30.34 -68.28
C LEU A 408 -13.28 -31.52 -67.84
N ASP A 409 -14.28 -31.13 -67.05
CA ASP A 409 -15.71 -31.47 -67.13
C ASP A 409 -16.24 -32.92 -67.19
N ASP A 410 -17.43 -33.02 -66.58
CA ASP A 410 -18.57 -33.94 -66.80
C ASP A 410 -18.75 -35.19 -65.92
N ASP A 411 -19.84 -35.09 -65.13
CA ASP A 411 -20.92 -36.06 -64.87
C ASP A 411 -20.62 -37.56 -64.60
N GLU A 412 -20.92 -38.00 -63.36
CA GLU A 412 -22.04 -38.93 -63.03
C GLU A 412 -22.30 -39.03 -61.51
#